data_AF-A0A8J9SV33-F1
#
_entry.id   AF-A0A8J9SV33-F1
#
_cell.length_a   1.000
_cell.length_b   1.000
_cell.length_c   1.000
_cell.angle_alpha   90.00
_cell.angle_beta   90.00
_cell.angle_gamma   90.00
#
_symmetry.space_group_name_H-M   'P 1'
#
loop_
_entity.id
_entity.type
_entity.pdbx_description
1 polymer ?
#
loop_
_entity_poly.entity_id
_entity_poly.type
_entity_poly.pdbx_seq_one_letter_code
_entity_poly.pdbx_strand_id
1 'polypeptide(L)'
;MLSSTFRLRPSIVLFGDSITEQAFGVDGNVGWASLLAAAYSRRADVLNRGFSGYNTSHAVELLPRVFTGPLDSPPLFATVFFGANDAALPGEPQHVPPDDYERNIETIVAHLRR
;
A
#
# COMPACT_ATOMS: atom_id res chain seq x y z
N MET A 1 15.84 -25.66 -25.55
CA MET A 1 15.01 -25.86 -24.35
C MET A 1 15.49 -24.92 -23.25
N LEU A 2 14.77 -23.84 -22.97
CA LEU A 2 14.91 -23.09 -21.72
C LEU A 2 13.62 -23.33 -20.93
N SER A 3 13.54 -24.51 -20.30
CA SER A 3 12.47 -24.81 -19.35
C SER A 3 12.96 -24.45 -17.95
N SER A 4 12.89 -23.16 -17.64
CA SER A 4 12.63 -22.72 -16.28
C SER A 4 11.75 -21.48 -16.41
N THR A 5 10.45 -21.65 -16.23
CA THR A 5 9.58 -20.52 -15.89
C THR A 5 10.25 -19.82 -14.72
N PHE A 6 10.77 -18.61 -14.92
CA PHE A 6 11.14 -17.74 -13.81
C PHE A 6 9.89 -17.62 -12.94
N ARG A 7 9.88 -18.29 -11.79
CA ARG A 7 8.82 -18.05 -10.81
C ARG A 7 9.00 -16.60 -10.36
N LEU A 8 8.01 -15.77 -10.67
CA LEU A 8 7.91 -14.45 -10.09
C LEU A 8 7.99 -14.60 -8.56
N ARG A 9 8.78 -13.74 -7.92
CA ARG A 9 8.83 -13.73 -6.46
C ARG A 9 7.46 -13.29 -5.93
N PRO A 10 7.04 -13.79 -4.76
CA PRO A 10 5.86 -13.23 -4.12
C PRO A 10 6.08 -11.73 -3.86
N SER A 11 5.00 -10.96 -3.86
CA SER A 11 5.04 -9.53 -3.61
C SER A 11 4.67 -9.21 -2.16
N ILE A 12 5.27 -8.14 -1.64
CA ILE A 12 4.82 -7.44 -0.44
C ILE A 12 4.34 -6.07 -0.91
N VAL A 13 3.06 -5.74 -0.69
CA VAL A 13 2.48 -4.47 -1.16
C VAL A 13 2.36 -3.49 -0.01
N LEU A 14 2.92 -2.30 -0.21
CA LEU A 14 2.85 -1.22 0.75
C LEU A 14 1.79 -0.23 0.27
N PHE A 15 0.56 -0.37 0.75
CA PHE A 15 -0.56 0.51 0.37
C PHE A 15 -0.82 1.53 1.47
N GLY A 16 -0.76 2.82 1.12
CA GLY A 16 -0.85 3.91 2.10
C GLY A 16 -0.78 5.31 1.51
N ASP A 17 -0.58 6.30 2.38
CA ASP A 17 -0.48 7.71 2.02
C ASP A 17 0.98 8.18 1.75
N SER A 18 1.28 9.46 1.99
CA SER A 18 2.62 10.05 1.82
C SER A 18 3.70 9.35 2.64
N ILE A 19 3.37 8.84 3.82
CA ILE A 19 4.30 8.08 4.68
C ILE A 19 4.74 6.80 3.96
N THR A 20 3.83 6.21 3.19
CA THR A 20 4.12 5.03 2.37
C THR A 20 4.81 5.42 1.06
N GLU A 21 4.41 6.52 0.43
CA GLU A 21 5.02 7.01 -0.83
C GLU A 21 6.53 7.24 -0.63
N GLN A 22 6.89 7.84 0.50
CA GLN A 22 8.25 8.17 0.86
C GLN A 22 8.97 7.05 1.62
N ALA A 23 8.37 5.86 1.75
CA ALA A 23 8.83 4.80 2.64
C ALA A 23 10.22 4.24 2.31
N PHE A 24 10.72 4.39 1.09
CA PHE A 24 12.09 3.97 0.73
C PHE A 24 13.14 4.99 1.21
N GLY A 25 12.72 6.21 1.54
CA GLY A 25 13.58 7.30 1.94
C GLY A 25 13.47 8.49 0.99
N VAL A 26 13.62 9.69 1.54
CA VAL A 26 13.72 10.96 0.82
C VAL A 26 15.00 11.66 1.25
N ASP A 27 15.58 12.47 0.36
CA ASP A 27 16.77 13.28 0.64
C ASP A 27 17.97 12.49 1.20
N GLY A 28 18.16 11.27 0.72
CA GLY A 28 19.28 10.40 1.10
C GLY A 28 19.11 9.66 2.44
N ASN A 29 17.99 9.83 3.13
CA ASN A 29 17.69 9.05 4.34
C ASN A 29 17.26 7.63 3.99
N VAL A 30 17.50 6.68 4.91
CA VAL A 30 17.02 5.29 4.78
C VAL A 30 15.61 5.20 5.34
N GLY A 31 14.63 4.88 4.49
CA GLY A 31 13.25 4.66 4.89
C GLY A 31 12.96 3.21 5.31
N TRP A 32 11.82 2.99 5.97
CA TRP A 32 11.43 1.69 6.50
C TRP A 32 11.19 0.63 5.41
N ALA A 33 10.68 1.01 4.24
CA ALA A 33 10.49 0.07 3.12
C ALA A 33 11.82 -0.38 2.52
N SER A 34 12.88 0.45 2.56
CA SER A 34 14.23 0.04 2.17
C SER A 34 14.78 -1.03 3.11
N LEU A 35 14.56 -0.88 4.42
CA LEU A 35 14.94 -1.89 5.40
C LEU A 35 14.16 -3.21 5.19
N LEU A 36 12.86 -3.11 4.92
CA LEU A 36 12.02 -4.26 4.61
C LEU A 36 12.48 -4.96 3.31
N ALA A 37 12.75 -4.20 2.25
CA ALA A 37 13.25 -4.73 0.98
C ALA A 37 14.62 -5.41 1.14
N ALA A 38 15.51 -4.82 1.94
CA ALA A 38 16.80 -5.42 2.27
C ALA A 38 16.61 -6.74 3.03
N ALA A 39 15.73 -6.76 4.03
CA ALA A 39 15.41 -7.97 4.78
C ALA A 39 14.86 -9.06 3.85
N TYR A 40 13.95 -8.74 2.93
CA TYR A 40 13.33 -9.69 2.00
C TYR A 40 14.08 -9.88 0.68
N SER A 41 15.32 -9.40 0.60
CA SER A 41 16.14 -9.49 -0.61
C SER A 41 16.19 -10.93 -1.15
N ARG A 42 15.93 -11.07 -2.46
CA ARG A 42 15.80 -12.34 -3.19
C ARG A 42 14.66 -13.27 -2.75
N ARG A 43 13.84 -12.89 -1.77
CA ARG A 43 12.71 -13.69 -1.22
C ARG A 43 11.35 -13.15 -1.63
N ALA A 44 11.18 -11.82 -1.66
CA ALA A 44 9.95 -11.17 -2.10
C ALA A 44 10.27 -9.81 -2.75
N ASP A 45 9.40 -9.36 -3.65
CA ASP A 45 9.47 -8.01 -4.22
C ASP A 45 8.64 -7.05 -3.36
N VAL A 46 9.25 -5.98 -2.86
CA VAL A 46 8.54 -4.96 -2.06
C VAL A 46 8.06 -3.85 -2.98
N LEU A 47 6.75 -3.66 -3.08
CA LEU A 47 6.11 -2.75 -4.01
C LEU A 47 5.48 -1.58 -3.29
N ASN A 48 5.90 -0.37 -3.62
CA ASN A 48 5.34 0.86 -3.08
C ASN A 48 4.04 1.24 -3.84
N ARG A 49 2.95 1.38 -3.09
CA ARG A 49 1.64 1.89 -3.51
C ARG A 49 1.18 2.99 -2.55
N GLY A 50 2.10 3.88 -2.20
CA GLY A 50 1.84 5.08 -1.43
C GLY A 50 1.36 6.22 -2.31
N PHE A 51 0.41 7.01 -1.82
CA PHE A 51 -0.19 8.13 -2.54
C PHE A 51 -0.25 9.35 -1.64
N SER A 52 0.66 10.31 -1.84
CA SER A 52 0.71 11.52 -1.02
C SER A 52 -0.59 12.32 -1.07
N GLY A 53 -1.07 12.71 0.12
CA GLY A 53 -2.32 13.44 0.28
C GLY A 53 -3.59 12.58 0.30
N TYR A 54 -3.50 11.26 0.09
CA TYR A 54 -4.68 10.40 -0.01
C TYR A 54 -5.19 9.96 1.37
N ASN A 55 -6.51 9.91 1.53
CA ASN A 55 -7.21 9.40 2.70
C ASN A 55 -7.86 8.05 2.38
N THR A 56 -8.58 7.46 3.33
CA THR A 56 -9.22 6.15 3.11
C THR A 56 -10.32 6.17 2.05
N SER A 57 -11.01 7.30 1.83
CA SER A 57 -12.02 7.41 0.77
C SER A 57 -11.38 7.27 -0.61
N HIS A 58 -10.26 7.97 -0.86
CA HIS A 58 -9.49 7.80 -2.09
C HIS A 58 -8.92 6.37 -2.22
N ALA A 59 -8.50 5.77 -1.11
CA ALA A 59 -7.97 4.41 -1.12
C ALA A 59 -9.02 3.39 -1.59
N VAL A 60 -10.28 3.53 -1.17
CA VAL A 60 -11.39 2.66 -1.62
C VAL A 60 -11.58 2.75 -3.14
N GLU A 61 -11.55 3.96 -3.71
CA GLU A 61 -11.69 4.17 -5.16
C GLU A 61 -10.54 3.54 -5.96
N LEU A 62 -9.34 3.47 -5.36
CA LEU A 62 -8.14 2.93 -5.98
C LEU A 62 -8.06 1.39 -5.96
N LEU A 63 -8.82 0.71 -5.10
CA LEU A 63 -8.76 -0.75 -4.94
C LEU A 63 -8.78 -1.53 -6.26
N PRO A 64 -9.66 -1.21 -7.24
CA PRO A 64 -9.73 -1.95 -8.50
C PRO A 64 -8.48 -1.83 -9.38
N ARG A 65 -7.57 -0.88 -9.08
CA ARG A 65 -6.40 -0.56 -9.92
C ARG A 65 -5.08 -0.93 -9.24
N VAL A 66 -4.99 -0.74 -7.93
CA VAL A 66 -3.74 -0.90 -7.16
C VAL A 66 -3.22 -2.33 -7.18
N PHE A 67 -4.12 -3.31 -7.21
CA PHE A 67 -3.81 -4.75 -7.15
C PHE A 67 -3.93 -5.45 -8.51
N THR A 68 -3.60 -4.76 -9.60
CA THR A 68 -3.65 -5.33 -10.97
C THR A 68 -2.25 -5.50 -11.59
N GLY A 69 -2.13 -6.41 -12.55
CA GLY A 69 -0.92 -6.64 -13.35
C GLY A 69 0.12 -7.51 -12.61
N PRO A 70 1.31 -6.99 -12.25
CA PRO A 70 2.29 -7.74 -11.46
C PRO A 70 1.76 -8.23 -10.10
N LEU A 71 0.56 -7.79 -9.71
CA LEU A 71 -0.17 -8.14 -8.50
C LEU A 71 -1.40 -9.02 -8.76
N ASP A 72 -1.54 -9.60 -9.94
CA ASP A 72 -2.63 -10.54 -10.26
C ASP A 72 -2.55 -11.82 -9.40
N SER A 73 -1.41 -12.10 -8.78
CA SER A 73 -1.26 -13.09 -7.71
C SER A 73 -1.43 -12.45 -6.33
N PRO A 74 -2.13 -13.11 -5.38
CA PRO A 74 -2.26 -12.60 -4.01
C PRO A 74 -0.89 -12.23 -3.40
N PRO A 75 -0.74 -11.05 -2.81
CA PRO A 75 0.51 -10.67 -2.16
C PRO A 75 0.77 -11.56 -0.95
N LEU A 76 2.05 -11.81 -0.64
CA LEU A 76 2.46 -12.47 0.60
C LEU A 76 2.03 -11.68 1.83
N PHE A 77 2.06 -10.35 1.71
CA PHE A 77 1.68 -9.41 2.75
C PHE A 77 1.27 -8.09 2.11
N ALA A 78 0.28 -7.41 2.69
CA ALA A 78 -0.10 -6.06 2.31
C ALA A 78 -0.27 -5.19 3.56
N THR A 79 0.26 -3.97 3.54
CA THR A 79 -0.08 -2.95 4.54
C THR A 79 -1.33 -2.21 4.13
N VAL A 80 -2.07 -1.68 5.11
CA VAL A 80 -3.04 -0.61 4.93
C VAL A 80 -2.60 0.50 5.87
N PHE A 81 -1.88 1.49 5.34
CA PHE A 81 -1.28 2.56 6.13
C PHE A 81 -1.86 3.92 5.73
N PHE A 82 -3.09 4.15 6.16
CA PHE A 82 -3.88 5.37 5.97
C PHE A 82 -4.44 5.84 7.33
N GLY A 83 -4.99 7.05 7.37
CA GLY A 83 -5.64 7.62 8.55
C GLY A 83 -5.06 8.96 8.99
N ALA A 84 -3.80 9.27 8.62
CA ALA A 84 -3.19 10.54 8.97
C ALA A 84 -3.93 11.73 8.30
N ASN A 85 -4.26 11.58 7.02
CA ASN A 85 -5.00 12.57 6.25
C ASN A 85 -6.50 12.61 6.63
N ASP A 86 -7.10 11.45 6.90
CA ASP A 86 -8.48 11.30 7.39
C ASP A 86 -8.72 12.11 8.67
N ALA A 87 -7.73 12.10 9.57
CA ALA A 87 -7.74 12.81 10.85
C ALA A 87 -7.56 14.34 10.73
N ALA A 88 -7.47 14.90 9.52
CA ALA A 88 -7.53 16.35 9.32
C ALA A 88 -8.80 16.93 9.96
N LEU A 89 -8.78 18.22 10.32
CA LEU A 89 -9.90 18.84 11.01
C LEU A 89 -11.14 18.94 10.09
N PRO A 90 -12.37 18.91 10.65
CA PRO A 90 -13.58 19.14 9.86
C PRO A 90 -13.50 20.45 9.07
N GLY A 91 -13.78 20.36 7.77
CA GLY A 91 -13.64 21.48 6.82
C GLY A 91 -12.36 21.43 5.99
N GLU A 92 -11.36 20.64 6.38
CA GLU A 92 -10.18 20.41 5.56
C GLU A 92 -10.48 19.43 4.41
N PRO A 93 -9.88 19.60 3.22
CA PRO A 93 -10.18 18.77 2.05
C PRO A 93 -9.92 17.26 2.24
N GLN A 94 -9.03 16.91 3.17
CA GLN A 94 -8.63 15.52 3.41
C GLN A 94 -9.45 14.83 4.50
N HIS A 95 -10.24 15.59 5.26
CA HIS A 95 -10.99 15.09 6.39
C HIS A 95 -11.94 13.96 5.99
N VAL A 96 -11.93 12.89 6.78
CA VAL A 96 -12.89 11.79 6.69
C VAL A 96 -13.52 11.60 8.08
N PRO A 97 -14.85 11.65 8.21
CA PRO A 97 -15.52 11.39 9.48
C PRO A 97 -15.16 10.00 10.05
N PRO A 98 -15.09 9.81 11.38
CA PRO A 98 -14.72 8.53 11.98
C PRO A 98 -15.57 7.34 11.48
N ASP A 99 -16.89 7.52 11.35
CA ASP A 99 -17.78 6.47 10.85
C ASP A 99 -17.47 6.10 9.39
N ASP A 100 -17.05 7.06 8.57
CA ASP A 100 -16.68 6.84 7.18
C ASP A 100 -15.32 6.15 7.09
N TYR A 101 -14.36 6.57 7.93
CA TYR A 101 -13.05 5.95 8.06
C TYR A 101 -13.18 4.46 8.43
N GLU A 102 -14.01 4.12 9.42
CA GLU A 102 -14.27 2.73 9.82
C GLU A 102 -14.78 1.89 8.64
N ARG A 103 -15.82 2.37 7.95
CA ARG A 103 -16.40 1.67 6.79
C ARG A 103 -15.40 1.54 5.63
N ASN A 104 -14.56 2.56 5.41
CA ASN A 104 -13.54 2.51 4.38
C ASN A 104 -12.47 1.45 4.72
N ILE A 105 -12.00 1.39 5.96
CA ILE A 105 -11.04 0.38 6.41
C ILE A 105 -11.62 -1.03 6.28
N GLU A 106 -12.86 -1.25 6.69
CA GLU A 106 -13.55 -2.54 6.50
C GLU A 106 -13.60 -2.92 5.03
N THR A 107 -13.95 -1.99 4.15
CA THR A 107 -14.00 -2.19 2.70
C THR A 107 -12.64 -2.58 2.13
N ILE A 108 -11.58 -1.86 2.50
CA ILE A 108 -10.21 -2.13 2.06
C ILE A 108 -9.77 -3.53 2.53
N VAL A 109 -9.94 -3.84 3.82
CA VAL A 109 -9.55 -5.14 4.38
C VAL A 109 -10.34 -6.29 3.74
N ALA A 110 -11.64 -6.10 3.51
CA ALA A 110 -12.49 -7.08 2.86
C ALA A 110 -12.10 -7.31 1.39
N HIS A 111 -11.56 -6.30 0.70
CA HIS A 111 -11.02 -6.46 -0.64
C HIS A 111 -9.73 -7.29 -0.64
N LEU A 112 -8.81 -7.02 0.30
CA LEU A 112 -7.50 -7.69 0.37
C LEU A 112 -7.54 -9.14 0.85
N ARG A 113 -8.61 -9.56 1.53
CA ARG A 113 -8.78 -10.92 2.06
C ARG A 113 -9.42 -11.92 1.08
N ARG A 114 -9.83 -11.46 -0.10
CA ARG A 114 -10.42 -12.32 -1.15
C ARG A 114 -9.36 -13.20 -1.79
#